data_AF-A0A840I800-F1
#
_entry.id   AF-A0A840I800-F1
#
_cell.length_a   1.000
_cell.length_b   1.000
_cell.length_c   1.000
_cell.angle_alpha   90.00
_cell.angle_beta   90.00
_cell.angle_gamma   90.00
#
_symmetry.space_group_name_H-M   'P 1'
#
loop_
_entity.id
_entity.type
_entity.pdbx_description
1 polymer ?
#
loop_
_entity_poly.entity_id
_entity_poly.type
_entity_poly.pdbx_seq_one_letter_code
_entity_poly.pdbx_strand_id
1 'polypeptide(L)'
;MSHEMELPAFERPQRNGHDGHAANDLGRLSDVPVELAVEIGRTRMTVGETLELRPGSIVVLNRMAGEPVDLLVNGTPIAHGEVVVIDEEFGLRITDVIGGGAAGASTRDDAPEPAQEPAAEAPGTV
;
A
#
# COMPACT_ATOMS: atom_id res chain seq x y z
N MET A 1 -48.50 22.31 39.05
CA MET A 1 -48.75 21.54 37.81
C MET A 1 -47.45 21.53 37.03
N SER A 2 -46.72 20.41 37.08
CA SER A 2 -45.47 20.21 36.36
C SER A 2 -45.78 19.98 34.88
N HIS A 3 -45.44 20.92 34.00
CA HIS A 3 -45.47 20.68 32.56
C HIS A 3 -44.12 20.07 32.18
N GLU A 4 -44.12 18.77 31.94
CA GLU A 4 -43.03 18.08 31.26
C GLU A 4 -43.01 18.56 29.82
N MET A 5 -41.94 19.26 29.43
CA MET A 5 -41.76 19.78 28.08
C MET A 5 -41.02 18.71 27.28
N GLU A 6 -41.75 17.85 26.56
CA GLU A 6 -41.14 16.90 25.62
C GLU A 6 -40.48 17.68 24.47
N LEU A 7 -39.15 17.57 24.36
CA LEU A 7 -38.41 18.08 23.23
C LEU A 7 -38.71 17.23 21.99
N PRO A 8 -38.97 17.83 20.82
CA PRO A 8 -39.16 17.06 19.59
C PRO A 8 -37.88 16.28 19.27
N ALA A 9 -38.04 15.01 18.91
CA ALA A 9 -36.93 14.17 18.50
C ALA A 9 -36.19 14.84 17.33
N PHE A 10 -34.95 15.27 17.59
CA PHE A 10 -34.06 15.76 16.54
C PHE A 10 -33.77 14.59 15.59
N GLU A 11 -34.34 14.65 14.39
CA GLU A 11 -34.00 13.73 13.30
C GLU A 11 -32.51 13.89 13.01
N ARG A 12 -31.74 12.82 13.27
CA ARG A 12 -30.33 12.79 12.90
C ARG A 12 -30.27 12.91 11.38
N PRO A 13 -29.49 13.86 10.82
CA PRO A 13 -29.35 13.95 9.37
C PRO A 13 -28.85 12.59 8.89
N GLN A 14 -29.66 11.95 8.06
CA GLN A 14 -29.28 10.70 7.41
C GLN A 14 -27.99 11.00 6.65
N ARG A 15 -26.88 10.40 7.10
CA ARG A 15 -25.62 10.45 6.35
C ARG A 15 -25.88 9.73 5.03
N ASN A 16 -26.19 10.50 3.99
CA ASN A 16 -26.22 9.99 2.63
C ASN A 16 -24.85 9.34 2.36
N GLY A 17 -24.87 8.02 2.19
CA GLY A 17 -23.71 7.21 1.89
C GLY A 17 -22.99 7.75 0.66
N HIS A 18 -21.86 8.42 0.88
CA HIS A 18 -20.94 8.84 -0.18
C HIS A 18 -19.93 7.73 -0.54
N ASP A 19 -20.13 6.52 -0.04
CA ASP A 19 -19.20 5.39 -0.21
C ASP A 19 -19.14 4.86 -1.65
N GLY A 20 -19.99 5.34 -2.56
CA GLY A 20 -20.02 4.96 -3.97
C GLY A 20 -19.38 5.95 -4.97
N HIS A 21 -19.06 7.19 -4.57
CA HIS A 21 -18.46 8.17 -5.49
C HIS A 21 -16.92 8.09 -5.56
N ALA A 22 -16.26 7.78 -4.45
CA ALA A 22 -14.79 7.72 -4.40
C ALA A 22 -14.20 6.64 -5.33
N ALA A 23 -14.85 5.48 -5.46
CA ALA A 23 -14.40 4.41 -6.34
C ALA A 23 -14.53 4.78 -7.84
N ASN A 24 -15.55 5.58 -8.19
CA ASN A 24 -15.78 6.02 -9.56
C ASN A 24 -14.83 7.17 -9.96
N ASP A 25 -14.43 8.00 -9.00
CA ASP A 25 -13.45 9.07 -9.20
C ASP A 25 -12.02 8.52 -9.37
N LEU A 26 -11.65 7.43 -8.70
CA LEU A 26 -10.38 6.73 -8.93
C LEU A 26 -10.30 6.11 -10.33
N GLY A 27 -11.44 5.67 -10.89
CA GLY A 27 -11.51 5.19 -12.26
C GLY A 27 -11.03 6.22 -13.28
N ARG A 28 -11.36 7.51 -13.07
CA ARG A 28 -10.92 8.63 -13.92
C ARG A 28 -9.43 8.97 -13.80
N LEU A 29 -8.78 8.61 -12.69
CA LEU A 29 -7.34 8.80 -12.50
C LEU A 29 -6.50 7.76 -13.27
N SER A 30 -7.12 6.66 -13.70
CA SER A 30 -6.45 5.55 -14.41
C SER A 30 -5.82 5.98 -15.75
N ASP A 31 -6.31 7.05 -16.37
CA ASP A 31 -5.82 7.55 -17.66
C ASP A 31 -4.75 8.65 -17.52
N VAL A 32 -4.32 8.98 -16.30
CA VAL A 32 -3.30 10.01 -16.09
C VAL A 32 -1.92 9.44 -16.44
N PRO A 33 -1.20 10.02 -17.41
CA PRO A 33 0.13 9.56 -17.77
C PRO A 33 1.12 9.82 -16.63
N VAL A 34 1.97 8.83 -16.35
CA VAL A 34 3.04 8.92 -15.36
C VAL A 34 4.38 8.53 -15.99
N GLU A 35 5.44 9.20 -15.56
CA GLU A 35 6.80 8.82 -15.95
C GLU A 35 7.33 7.75 -15.01
N LEU A 36 7.85 6.68 -15.61
CA LEU A 36 8.51 5.58 -14.92
C LEU A 36 10.01 5.67 -15.16
N ALA A 37 10.79 5.51 -14.10
CA ALA A 37 12.24 5.42 -14.17
C ALA A 37 12.71 4.06 -13.66
N VAL A 38 13.65 3.43 -14.36
CA VAL A 38 14.32 2.21 -13.92
C VAL A 38 15.72 2.56 -13.45
N GLU A 39 16.04 2.26 -12.19
CA GLU A 39 17.33 2.60 -11.60
C GLU A 39 18.14 1.37 -11.24
N ILE A 40 19.33 1.28 -11.85
CA ILE A 40 20.33 0.26 -11.50
C ILE A 40 20.88 0.50 -10.08
N GLY A 41 21.00 1.75 -9.63
CA GLY A 41 21.45 2.04 -8.27
C GLY A 41 21.80 3.51 -8.09
N ARG A 42 22.08 3.91 -6.85
CA ARG A 42 22.45 5.29 -6.48
C ARG A 42 23.81 5.31 -5.79
N THR A 43 24.43 6.47 -5.71
CA THR A 43 25.58 6.65 -4.81
C THR A 43 25.60 8.08 -4.30
N ARG A 44 26.31 8.31 -3.21
CA ARG A 44 26.51 9.65 -2.65
C ARG A 44 27.96 10.04 -2.84
N MET A 45 28.18 11.21 -3.41
CA MET A 45 29.49 11.78 -3.66
C MET A 45 29.49 13.23 -3.17
N THR A 46 30.65 13.72 -2.79
CA THR A 46 30.87 15.15 -2.54
C THR A 46 30.83 15.93 -3.85
N VAL A 47 30.64 17.25 -3.74
CA VAL A 47 30.67 18.14 -4.91
C VAL A 47 32.04 18.08 -5.61
N GLY A 48 33.13 18.01 -4.84
CA GLY A 48 34.49 17.91 -5.38
C GLY A 48 34.68 16.66 -6.24
N GLU A 49 34.33 15.48 -5.71
CA GLU A 49 34.42 14.21 -6.45
C GLU A 49 33.57 14.22 -7.73
N THR A 50 32.41 14.89 -7.71
CA THR A 50 31.53 15.01 -8.87
C THR A 50 32.16 15.87 -9.97
N LEU A 51 32.82 16.97 -9.61
CA LEU A 51 33.50 17.86 -10.57
C LEU A 51 34.76 17.23 -11.18
N GLU A 52 35.33 16.23 -10.54
CA GLU A 52 36.49 15.48 -11.03
C GLU A 52 36.13 14.35 -12.01
N LEU A 53 34.84 14.07 -12.22
CA LEU A 53 34.38 13.07 -13.17
C LEU A 53 34.79 13.43 -14.60
N ARG A 54 35.34 12.44 -15.30
CA ARG A 54 35.83 12.57 -16.68
C ARG A 54 35.55 11.29 -17.47
N PRO A 55 35.65 11.31 -18.81
CA PRO A 55 35.55 10.10 -19.60
C PRO A 55 36.52 9.02 -19.08
N GLY A 56 35.97 7.83 -18.81
CA GLY A 56 36.71 6.71 -18.23
C GLY A 56 36.66 6.60 -16.70
N SER A 57 36.07 7.57 -15.99
CA SER A 57 35.79 7.42 -14.54
C SER A 57 34.78 6.29 -14.30
N ILE A 58 35.00 5.50 -13.26
CA ILE A 58 34.09 4.44 -12.81
C ILE A 58 33.43 4.91 -11.51
N VAL A 59 32.10 4.92 -11.49
CA VAL A 59 31.30 5.29 -10.32
C VAL A 59 30.69 4.02 -9.74
N VAL A 60 31.02 3.71 -8.48
CA VAL A 60 30.48 2.55 -7.77
C VAL A 60 29.12 2.91 -7.17
N LEU A 61 28.12 2.07 -7.42
CA LEU A 61 26.75 2.24 -6.93
C LEU A 61 26.52 1.45 -5.63
N ASN A 62 25.49 1.83 -4.89
CA ASN A 62 25.07 1.21 -3.63
C ASN A 62 24.22 -0.07 -3.82
N ARG A 63 24.51 -0.86 -4.86
CA ARG A 63 23.78 -2.09 -5.18
C ARG A 63 24.77 -3.22 -5.49
N MET A 64 24.49 -4.42 -4.98
CA MET A 64 25.30 -5.60 -5.30
C MET A 64 24.95 -6.14 -6.69
N ALA A 65 25.93 -6.72 -7.37
CA ALA A 65 25.69 -7.36 -8.65
C ALA A 65 24.70 -8.53 -8.50
N GLY A 66 23.70 -8.58 -9.38
CA GLY A 66 22.65 -9.61 -9.36
C GLY A 66 21.43 -9.27 -8.50
N GLU A 67 21.45 -8.18 -7.72
CA GLU A 67 20.23 -7.68 -7.10
C GLU A 67 19.28 -7.09 -8.15
N PRO A 68 17.95 -7.24 -7.97
CA PRO A 68 16.98 -6.64 -8.88
C PRO A 68 17.06 -5.11 -8.84
N VAL A 69 16.71 -4.48 -9.96
CA VAL A 69 16.67 -3.03 -10.11
C VAL A 69 15.35 -2.45 -9.63
N ASP A 70 15.35 -1.16 -9.31
CA ASP A 70 14.13 -0.48 -8.84
C ASP A 70 13.35 0.10 -10.01
N LEU A 71 12.03 -0.01 -9.94
CA LEU A 71 11.10 0.78 -10.75
C LEU A 71 10.54 1.89 -9.87
N LEU A 72 10.66 3.13 -10.35
CA LEU A 72 10.24 4.32 -9.63
C LEU A 72 9.17 5.08 -10.40
N VAL A 73 8.24 5.67 -9.65
CA VAL A 73 7.32 6.71 -10.13
C VAL A 73 7.65 7.98 -9.36
N ASN A 74 7.98 9.08 -10.04
CA ASN A 74 8.32 10.35 -9.40
C ASN A 74 9.39 10.21 -8.29
N GLY A 75 10.38 9.33 -8.49
CA GLY A 75 11.45 9.08 -7.53
C GLY A 75 11.06 8.21 -6.32
N THR A 76 9.83 7.70 -6.26
CA THR A 76 9.39 6.74 -5.24
C THR A 76 9.44 5.32 -5.80
N PRO A 77 10.13 4.35 -5.16
CA PRO A 77 10.17 2.98 -5.63
C PRO A 77 8.81 2.31 -5.46
N ILE A 78 8.33 1.65 -6.51
CA ILE A 78 7.04 0.97 -6.56
C ILE A 78 7.16 -0.53 -6.82
N ALA A 79 8.29 -0.99 -7.36
CA ALA A 79 8.54 -2.39 -7.68
C ALA A 79 10.04 -2.68 -7.81
N HIS A 80 10.38 -3.95 -7.73
CA HIS A 80 11.68 -4.48 -8.08
C HIS A 80 11.56 -5.36 -9.33
N GLY A 81 12.60 -5.43 -10.14
CA GLY A 81 12.61 -6.27 -11.33
C GLY A 81 13.98 -6.60 -11.89
N GLU A 82 14.00 -7.46 -12.89
CA GLU A 82 15.20 -7.84 -13.62
C GLU A 82 15.20 -7.20 -15.00
N VAL A 83 16.33 -6.62 -15.40
CA VAL A 83 16.50 -6.05 -16.74
C VAL A 83 16.58 -7.19 -17.75
N VAL A 84 15.71 -7.13 -18.75
CA VAL A 84 15.67 -8.07 -19.87
C VAL A 84 15.90 -7.33 -21.18
N VAL A 85 16.27 -8.03 -22.23
CA VAL A 85 16.36 -7.49 -23.59
C VAL A 85 15.35 -8.21 -24.46
N ILE A 86 14.49 -7.46 -25.14
CA ILE A 86 13.45 -7.95 -26.04
C ILE A 86 13.61 -7.19 -27.34
N ASP A 87 13.84 -7.89 -28.45
CA ASP A 87 13.98 -7.27 -29.79
C ASP A 87 14.98 -6.09 -29.81
N GLU A 88 16.13 -6.25 -29.15
CA GLU A 88 17.19 -5.22 -29.00
C GLU A 88 16.81 -4.01 -28.11
N GLU A 89 15.61 -4.01 -27.54
CA GLU A 89 15.14 -3.01 -26.59
C GLU A 89 15.30 -3.50 -25.14
N PHE A 90 15.56 -2.57 -24.22
CA PHE A 90 15.58 -2.87 -22.79
C PHE A 90 14.16 -2.97 -22.24
N GLY A 91 13.88 -4.03 -21.49
CA GLY A 91 12.65 -4.21 -20.72
C GLY A 91 12.96 -4.45 -19.23
N LEU A 92 11.92 -4.36 -18.40
CA LEU A 92 11.98 -4.72 -17.00
C LEU A 92 10.94 -5.80 -16.70
N ARG A 93 11.39 -6.99 -16.29
CA ARG A 93 10.51 -8.03 -15.76
C ARG A 93 10.31 -7.78 -14.27
N ILE A 94 9.09 -7.41 -13.89
CA ILE A 94 8.72 -7.19 -12.49
C ILE A 94 8.87 -8.50 -11.70
N THR A 95 9.62 -8.46 -10.60
CA THR A 95 9.80 -9.59 -9.68
C THR A 95 9.00 -9.41 -8.40
N ASP A 96 8.85 -8.18 -7.92
CA ASP A 96 8.12 -7.86 -6.69
C ASP A 96 7.50 -6.45 -6.78
N VAL A 97 6.35 -6.24 -6.12
CA VAL A 97 5.65 -4.94 -6.09
C VAL A 97 5.58 -4.42 -4.66
N ILE A 98 6.15 -3.24 -4.45
CA ILE A 98 6.26 -2.63 -3.13
C ILE A 98 4.90 -2.06 -2.74
N GLY A 99 4.33 -2.55 -1.64
CA GLY A 99 3.04 -2.08 -1.12
C GLY A 99 1.80 -2.71 -1.78
N GLY A 100 1.98 -3.71 -2.65
CA GLY A 100 0.89 -4.44 -3.29
C GLY A 100 0.26 -5.52 -2.39
N GLY A 101 -0.44 -5.13 -1.32
CA GLY A 101 -1.37 -6.03 -0.63
C GLY A 101 -1.31 -6.08 0.90
N ALA A 102 -1.74 -5.00 1.57
CA ALA A 102 -2.28 -5.07 2.94
C ALA A 102 -3.14 -3.83 3.31
N ALA A 103 -3.83 -3.21 2.35
CA ALA A 103 -4.88 -2.23 2.64
C ALA A 103 -6.25 -2.89 2.43
N GLY A 104 -6.50 -3.96 3.20
CA GLY A 104 -7.67 -4.81 3.04
C GLY A 104 -7.86 -5.92 4.09
N ALA A 105 -6.90 -6.15 5.00
CA ALA A 105 -7.11 -7.04 6.14
C ALA A 105 -7.86 -6.31 7.27
N SER A 106 -9.11 -5.93 6.99
CA SER A 106 -10.11 -5.68 8.02
C SER A 106 -10.69 -7.03 8.44
N THR A 107 -9.92 -7.87 9.14
CA THR A 107 -10.53 -8.88 10.02
C THR A 107 -10.95 -8.16 11.29
N ARG A 108 -12.07 -7.44 11.17
CA ARG A 108 -13.08 -7.44 12.23
C ARG A 108 -13.75 -8.82 12.17
N ASP A 109 -14.11 -9.39 13.31
CA ASP A 109 -14.75 -10.71 13.53
C ASP A 109 -13.84 -11.93 13.78
N ASP A 110 -12.90 -11.80 14.71
CA ASP A 110 -12.51 -12.95 15.53
C ASP A 110 -12.42 -12.51 17.00
N ALA A 111 -13.56 -12.08 17.55
CA ALA A 111 -13.73 -12.08 18.99
C ALA A 111 -14.00 -13.54 19.38
N PRO A 112 -13.18 -14.18 20.24
CA PRO A 112 -13.50 -15.51 20.73
C PRO A 112 -14.85 -15.43 21.45
N GLU A 113 -15.80 -16.23 20.96
CA GLU A 113 -17.12 -16.42 21.54
C GLU A 113 -16.96 -16.71 23.04
N PRO A 114 -17.66 -16.00 23.95
CA PRO A 114 -17.55 -16.28 25.38
C PRO A 114 -18.01 -17.72 25.62
N ALA A 115 -17.16 -18.51 26.26
CA ALA A 115 -17.43 -19.90 26.60
C ALA A 115 -18.79 -20.03 27.30
N GLN A 116 -19.78 -20.54 26.58
CA GLN A 116 -21.00 -21.06 27.16
C GLN A 116 -20.66 -22.48 27.66
N GLU A 117 -20.23 -22.58 28.91
CA GLU A 117 -20.23 -23.88 29.59
C GLU A 117 -21.70 -24.34 29.74
N PRO A 118 -22.09 -25.47 29.15
CA PRO A 118 -23.45 -25.97 29.28
C PRO A 118 -23.68 -26.49 30.70
N ALA A 119 -24.85 -26.12 31.25
CA ALA A 119 -25.39 -26.65 32.48
C ALA A 119 -25.42 -28.18 32.45
N ALA A 120 -24.58 -28.82 33.26
CA ALA A 120 -24.72 -30.24 33.56
C ALA A 120 -25.70 -30.39 34.73
N GLU A 121 -26.91 -30.80 34.38
CA GLU A 121 -27.94 -31.30 35.29
C GLU A 121 -27.39 -32.39 36.22
N ALA A 122 -27.77 -32.30 37.49
CA ALA A 122 -27.54 -33.35 38.47
C ALA A 122 -28.48 -34.54 38.21
N PRO A 123 -27.99 -35.78 38.38
CA PRO A 123 -28.84 -36.86 38.86
C PRO A 123 -28.45 -37.19 40.30
N GLY A 124 -29.41 -37.05 41.21
CA GLY A 124 -29.32 -37.56 42.57
C GLY A 124 -29.16 -39.07 42.60
N THR A 125 -28.60 -39.60 43.67
CA THR A 125 -28.76 -41.00 44.08
C THR A 125 -28.52 -41.11 45.59
N VAL A 126 -29.63 -41.41 46.27
CA VAL A 126 -29.86 -42.18 47.51
C VAL A 126 -29.08 -41.79 48.77
#